data_AF-A0A2U8Q430-F1
#
_entry.id   AF-A0A2U8Q430-F1
#
_cell.length_a   1.000
_cell.length_b   1.000
_cell.length_c   1.000
_cell.angle_alpha   90.00
_cell.angle_beta   90.00
_cell.angle_gamma   90.00
#
_symmetry.space_group_name_H-M   'P 1'
#
loop_
_entity.id
_entity.type
_entity.pdbx_description
1 polymer ?
#
loop_
_entity_poly.entity_id
_entity_poly.type
_entity_poly.pdbx_seq_one_letter_code
_entity_poly.pdbx_strand_id
1 'polypeptide(L)'
;MVSLVKLQLRLSEWQLAQLRQQERSLQDEQERLVGALNEGKPPAGSSSDSIARRLNRTSIGAREIQTQAAQQLDQVRAESRRVKQLEQVAKAALADQHRDAERRVLEEMTGISPAVRAWTPQPANRNKP
;
A
#
# COMPACT_ATOMS: atom_id res chain seq x y z
N MET A 1 14.41 -8.66 -8.00
CA MET A 1 13.82 -7.44 -8.60
C MET A 1 12.63 -7.00 -7.76
N VAL A 2 12.57 -5.75 -7.33
CA VAL A 2 11.39 -5.18 -6.64
C VAL A 2 10.37 -4.77 -7.71
N SER A 3 9.12 -5.23 -7.61
CA SER A 3 8.07 -4.86 -8.57
C SER A 3 7.78 -3.35 -8.50
N LEU A 4 7.57 -2.70 -9.64
CA LEU A 4 7.25 -1.26 -9.75
C LEU A 4 6.16 -0.80 -8.76
N VAL A 5 5.11 -1.60 -8.58
CA VAL A 5 3.98 -1.28 -7.69
C VAL A 5 4.39 -1.22 -6.21
N LYS A 6 5.36 -2.05 -5.79
CA LYS A 6 5.90 -1.98 -4.42
C LYS A 6 6.74 -0.72 -4.21
N LEU A 7 7.46 -0.25 -5.25
CA LEU A 7 8.18 1.03 -5.19
C LEU A 7 7.20 2.21 -5.12
N GLN A 8 6.09 2.16 -5.88
CA GLN A 8 5.03 3.17 -5.80
C GLN A 8 4.40 3.25 -4.41
N LEU A 9 4.13 2.10 -3.78
CA LEU A 9 3.68 2.05 -2.38
C LEU A 9 4.69 2.73 -1.45
N ARG A 10 5.98 2.37 -1.53
CA ARG A 10 7.03 2.98 -0.70
C ARG A 10 7.15 4.49 -0.89
N LEU A 11 7.05 4.97 -2.13
CA LEU A 11 7.05 6.39 -2.42
C LEU A 11 5.85 7.09 -1.77
N SER A 12 4.66 6.50 -1.88
CA SER A 12 3.46 7.07 -1.27
C SER A 12 3.54 7.11 0.26
N GLU A 13 4.12 6.09 0.89
CA GLU A 13 4.38 6.03 2.34
C GLU A 13 5.38 7.11 2.77
N TRP A 14 6.45 7.30 2.00
CA TRP A 14 7.45 8.32 2.27
C TRP A 14 6.88 9.74 2.17
N GLN A 15 6.08 10.02 1.15
CA GLN A 15 5.36 11.30 1.00
C GLN A 15 4.43 11.57 2.20
N LEU A 16 3.71 10.55 2.69
CA LEU A 16 2.89 10.70 3.89
C LEU A 16 3.73 11.01 5.13
N ALA A 17 4.88 10.34 5.29
CA ALA A 17 5.80 10.61 6.39
C ALA A 17 6.34 12.04 6.35
N GLN A 18 6.65 12.56 5.15
CA GLN A 18 7.08 13.94 4.98
C GLN A 18 6.00 14.94 5.38
N LEU A 19 4.75 14.73 4.97
CA LEU A 19 3.62 15.59 5.35
C LEU A 19 3.40 15.59 6.87
N ARG A 20 3.46 14.42 7.51
CA ARG A 20 3.36 14.32 8.98
C ARG A 20 4.51 15.01 9.70
N GLN A 21 5.71 14.96 9.14
CA GLN A 21 6.86 15.68 9.70
C GLN A 21 6.66 17.20 9.61
N GLN A 22 6.13 17.69 8.50
CA GLN A 22 5.80 19.11 8.35
C GLN A 22 4.68 19.54 9.29
N GLU A 23 3.62 18.73 9.43
CA GLU A 23 2.52 18.98 10.38
C GLU A 23 3.07 19.17 11.81
N ARG A 24 3.93 18.25 12.26
CA ARG A 24 4.58 18.36 13.58
C ARG A 24 5.39 19.64 13.73
N SER A 25 6.17 20.00 12.71
CA SER A 25 6.98 21.22 12.78
C SER A 25 6.14 22.51 12.90
N LEU A 26 4.96 22.53 12.27
CA LEU A 26 4.02 23.65 12.40
C LEU A 26 3.32 23.65 13.77
N GLN A 27 2.99 22.47 14.29
CA GLN A 27 2.44 22.33 15.65
C GLN A 27 3.46 22.80 16.70
N ASP A 28 4.71 22.38 16.60
CA ASP A 28 5.80 22.83 17.48
C ASP A 28 6.01 24.35 17.41
N GLU A 29 5.91 24.95 16.21
CA GLU A 29 5.98 26.41 16.06
C GLU A 29 4.77 27.10 16.71
N GLN A 30 3.57 26.56 16.51
CA GLN A 30 2.35 27.10 17.11
C GLN A 30 2.40 27.05 18.63
N GLU A 31 2.80 25.91 19.21
CA GLU A 31 2.99 25.76 20.66
C GLU A 31 4.01 26.74 21.21
N ARG A 32 5.14 26.92 20.52
CA ARG A 32 6.17 27.90 20.90
C ARG A 32 5.62 29.33 20.89
N LEU A 33 4.89 29.71 19.84
CA LEU A 33 4.35 31.07 19.71
C LEU A 33 3.24 31.36 20.73
N VAL A 34 2.35 30.38 20.97
CA VAL A 34 1.33 30.48 22.03
C VAL A 34 1.98 30.56 23.41
N GLY A 35 3.00 29.74 23.67
CA GLY A 35 3.77 29.78 24.92
C GLY A 35 4.40 31.15 25.16
N ALA A 36 5.07 31.71 24.15
CA ALA A 36 5.69 33.03 24.24
C ALA A 36 4.68 34.16 24.52
N LEU A 37 3.46 34.08 23.96
CA LEU A 37 2.38 35.03 24.26
C LEU A 37 1.89 34.88 25.70
N ASN A 38 1.67 33.65 26.15
CA ASN A 38 1.16 33.37 27.50
C ASN A 38 2.16 33.77 28.59
N GLU A 39 3.45 33.61 28.34
CA GLU A 39 4.53 33.99 29.27
C GLU A 39 4.84 35.50 29.24
N GLY A 40 4.22 36.26 28.34
CA GLY A 40 4.53 37.69 28.15
C GLY A 40 5.96 37.95 27.68
N LYS A 41 6.66 36.92 27.19
CA LYS A 41 8.03 36.96 26.67
C LYS A 41 7.99 36.71 25.16
N PRO A 42 7.57 37.70 24.36
CA PRO A 42 7.60 37.55 22.92
C PRO A 42 9.05 37.28 22.46
N PRO A 43 9.25 36.52 21.38
CA PRO A 43 10.57 36.35 20.78
C PRO A 43 11.18 37.73 20.52
N ALA A 44 12.48 37.89 20.79
CA ALA A 44 13.15 39.19 20.73
C ALA A 44 12.83 39.93 19.41
N GLY A 45 12.34 41.17 19.52
CA GLY A 45 11.96 42.00 18.37
C GLY A 45 10.60 41.69 17.72
N SER A 46 9.80 40.79 18.27
CA SER A 46 8.44 40.51 17.77
C SER A 46 7.37 41.26 18.55
N SER A 47 6.51 42.01 17.86
CA SER A 47 5.29 42.57 18.44
C SER A 47 4.20 41.51 18.57
N SER A 48 3.23 41.73 19.46
CA SER A 48 2.05 40.87 19.61
C SER A 48 1.30 40.70 18.26
N ASP A 49 1.14 41.78 17.50
CA ASP A 49 0.54 41.75 16.15
C ASP A 49 1.33 40.89 15.16
N SER A 50 2.66 40.90 15.24
CA SER A 50 3.52 40.05 14.40
C SER A 50 3.32 38.58 14.74
N ILE A 51 3.24 38.25 16.03
CA ILE A 51 3.00 36.89 16.50
C ILE A 51 1.60 36.41 16.10
N ALA A 52 0.57 37.25 16.23
CA ALA A 52 -0.79 36.91 15.82
C ALA A 52 -0.89 36.61 14.31
N ARG A 53 -0.20 37.40 13.47
CA ARG A 53 -0.12 37.14 12.02
C ARG A 53 0.60 35.82 11.71
N ARG A 54 1.69 35.51 12.42
CA ARG A 54 2.41 34.25 12.28
C ARG A 54 1.55 33.06 12.71
N LEU A 55 0.89 33.14 13.85
CA LEU A 55 -0.05 32.11 14.33
C LEU A 55 -1.15 31.83 13.32
N ASN A 56 -1.77 32.88 12.75
CA ASN A 56 -2.78 32.70 11.71
C ASN A 56 -2.22 31.98 10.47
N ARG A 57 -1.03 32.36 10.01
CA ARG A 57 -0.38 31.69 8.87
C ARG A 57 -0.04 30.23 9.16
N THR A 58 0.56 29.96 10.32
CA THR A 58 0.92 28.60 10.77
C THR A 58 -0.35 27.74 10.93
N SER A 59 -1.43 28.30 11.47
CA SER A 59 -2.71 27.58 11.63
C SER A 59 -3.38 27.25 10.29
N ILE A 60 -3.38 28.19 9.34
CA ILE A 60 -3.88 27.95 7.98
C ILE A 60 -3.03 26.87 7.29
N GLY A 61 -1.70 27.02 7.33
CA GLY A 61 -0.77 26.05 6.74
C GLY A 61 -0.92 24.65 7.36
N ALA A 62 -1.12 24.55 8.68
CA ALA A 62 -1.33 23.27 9.35
C ALA A 62 -2.60 22.56 8.85
N ARG A 63 -3.69 23.30 8.63
CA ARG A 63 -4.94 22.74 8.07
C ARG A 63 -4.77 22.24 6.63
N GLU A 64 -4.02 22.99 5.82
CA GLU A 64 -3.70 22.59 4.45
C GLU A 64 -2.89 21.29 4.43
N ILE A 65 -1.84 21.21 5.25
CA ILE A 65 -1.00 20.01 5.37
C ILE A 65 -1.81 18.82 5.89
N GLN A 66 -2.69 19.03 6.88
CA GLN A 66 -3.56 17.98 7.39
C GLN A 66 -4.49 17.43 6.29
N THR A 67 -5.04 18.32 5.45
CA THR A 67 -5.88 17.93 4.31
C THR A 67 -5.08 17.14 3.28
N GLN A 68 -3.86 17.58 2.95
CA GLN A 68 -2.95 16.86 2.05
C GLN A 68 -2.56 15.49 2.63
N ALA A 69 -2.27 15.40 3.92
CA ALA A 69 -1.93 14.15 4.59
C ALA A 69 -3.09 13.14 4.56
N ALA A 70 -4.34 13.61 4.69
CA ALA A 70 -5.52 12.77 4.56
C ALA A 70 -5.66 12.20 3.13
N GLN A 71 -5.51 13.05 2.11
CA GLN A 71 -5.53 12.61 0.71
C GLN A 71 -4.40 11.61 0.40
N GLN A 72 -3.19 11.88 0.91
CA GLN A 72 -2.04 11.00 0.72
C GLN A 72 -2.23 9.65 1.44
N LEU A 73 -2.87 9.63 2.60
CA LEU A 73 -3.22 8.39 3.28
C LEU A 73 -4.17 7.52 2.44
N ASP A 74 -5.14 8.14 1.77
CA ASP A 74 -6.03 7.42 0.85
C ASP A 74 -5.29 6.88 -0.37
N GLN A 75 -4.28 7.60 -0.87
CA GLN A 75 -3.37 7.09 -1.90
C GLN A 75 -2.58 5.86 -1.43
N VAL A 76 -1.98 5.92 -0.22
CA VAL A 76 -1.27 4.77 0.38
C VAL A 76 -2.19 3.56 0.50
N ARG A 77 -3.43 3.76 0.92
CA ARG A 77 -4.44 2.67 1.00
C ARG A 77 -4.75 2.09 -0.38
N ALA A 78 -4.88 2.92 -1.40
CA ALA A 78 -5.11 2.46 -2.76
C ALA A 78 -3.94 1.63 -3.30
N GLU A 79 -2.71 2.10 -3.15
CA GLU A 79 -1.51 1.35 -3.58
C GLU A 79 -1.34 0.05 -2.79
N SER A 80 -1.60 0.06 -1.48
CA SER A 80 -1.56 -1.15 -0.65
C SER A 80 -2.55 -2.21 -1.15
N ARG A 81 -3.77 -1.80 -1.53
CA ARG A 81 -4.76 -2.72 -2.13
C ARG A 81 -4.27 -3.29 -3.46
N ARG A 82 -3.67 -2.46 -4.33
CA ARG A 82 -3.09 -2.92 -5.61
C ARG A 82 -1.98 -3.94 -5.41
N VAL A 83 -1.06 -3.69 -4.48
CA VAL A 83 0.01 -4.66 -4.15
C VAL A 83 -0.60 -5.99 -3.69
N LYS A 84 -1.57 -5.95 -2.78
CA LYS A 84 -2.23 -7.17 -2.29
C LYS A 84 -2.93 -7.96 -3.42
N GLN A 85 -3.62 -7.28 -4.31
CA GLN A 85 -4.29 -7.92 -5.45
C GLN A 85 -3.27 -8.60 -6.37
N LEU A 86 -2.18 -7.92 -6.71
CA LEU A 86 -1.13 -8.51 -7.55
C LEU A 86 -0.45 -9.71 -6.89
N GLU A 87 -0.22 -9.65 -5.57
CA GLU A 87 0.32 -10.78 -4.82
C GLU A 87 -0.64 -11.97 -4.79
N GLN A 88 -1.96 -11.73 -4.71
CA GLN A 88 -2.96 -12.78 -4.79
C GLN A 88 -3.01 -13.41 -6.19
N VAL A 89 -3.01 -12.60 -7.25
CA VAL A 89 -2.98 -13.09 -8.64
C VAL A 89 -1.72 -13.90 -8.91
N ALA A 90 -0.55 -13.41 -8.45
CA ALA A 90 0.70 -14.14 -8.59
C ALA A 90 0.68 -15.49 -7.87
N LYS A 91 0.12 -15.55 -6.64
CA LYS A 91 -0.04 -16.81 -5.90
C LYS A 91 -0.97 -17.79 -6.62
N ALA A 92 -2.09 -17.31 -7.15
CA ALA A 92 -3.02 -18.12 -7.91
C ALA A 92 -2.37 -18.69 -9.18
N ALA A 93 -1.69 -17.85 -9.95
CA ALA A 93 -0.97 -18.28 -11.15
C ALA A 93 0.11 -19.33 -10.85
N LEU A 94 0.86 -19.18 -9.76
CA LEU A 94 1.83 -20.20 -9.34
C LEU A 94 1.14 -21.52 -8.97
N ALA A 95 0.03 -21.47 -8.22
CA ALA A 95 -0.73 -22.67 -7.87
C ALA A 95 -1.26 -23.40 -9.12
N ASP A 96 -1.75 -22.66 -10.12
CA ASP A 96 -2.23 -23.24 -11.37
C ASP A 96 -1.08 -23.85 -12.18
N GLN A 97 0.08 -23.21 -12.24
CA GLN A 97 1.28 -23.79 -12.86
C GLN A 97 1.71 -25.11 -12.20
N HIS A 98 1.63 -25.20 -10.86
CA HIS A 98 1.92 -26.44 -10.14
C HIS A 98 0.93 -27.54 -10.49
N ARG A 99 -0.37 -27.23 -10.52
CA ARG A 99 -1.41 -28.20 -10.93
C ARG A 99 -1.23 -28.67 -12.37
N ASP A 100 -0.91 -27.76 -13.28
CA ASP A 100 -0.66 -28.10 -14.68
C ASP A 100 0.58 -28.97 -14.85
N ALA A 101 1.64 -28.71 -14.08
CA ALA A 101 2.84 -29.53 -14.07
C ALA A 101 2.54 -30.94 -13.52
N GLU A 102 1.83 -31.06 -12.40
CA GLU A 102 1.40 -32.34 -11.83
C GLU A 102 0.53 -33.13 -12.82
N ARG A 103 -0.43 -32.47 -13.47
CA ARG A 103 -1.29 -33.09 -14.47
C ARG A 103 -0.48 -33.65 -15.65
N ARG A 104 0.48 -32.89 -16.18
CA ARG A 104 1.35 -33.36 -17.27
C ARG A 104 2.18 -34.58 -16.86
N VAL A 105 2.70 -34.59 -15.63
CA VAL A 105 3.44 -35.75 -15.10
C VAL A 105 2.55 -36.99 -15.00
N LEU A 106 1.31 -36.82 -14.52
CA LEU A 106 0.35 -37.93 -14.46
C LEU A 106 -0.06 -38.44 -15.85
N GLU A 107 -0.27 -37.53 -16.80
CA GLU A 107 -0.56 -37.87 -18.21
C GLU A 107 0.62 -38.61 -18.86
N GLU A 108 1.86 -38.23 -18.54
CA GLU A 108 3.07 -38.92 -19.01
C GLU A 108 3.17 -40.34 -18.42
N MET A 109 2.96 -40.51 -17.10
CA MET A 109 2.99 -41.83 -16.45
C MET A 109 1.88 -42.76 -16.96
N THR A 110 0.67 -42.23 -17.19
CA THR A 110 -0.46 -42.99 -17.73
C THR A 110 -0.31 -43.30 -19.22
N GLY A 111 0.38 -42.43 -19.98
CA GLY A 111 0.71 -42.65 -21.39
C GLY A 111 1.81 -43.69 -21.62
N ILE A 112 2.82 -43.74 -20.74
CA ILE A 112 3.99 -44.61 -20.86
C ILE A 112 3.78 -45.99 -20.24
N SER A 113 2.93 -46.14 -19.22
CA SER A 113 2.84 -47.39 -18.46
C SER A 113 1.69 -48.30 -18.93
N PRO A 114 1.98 -49.48 -19.56
CA PRO A 114 0.94 -50.41 -20.02
C PRO A 114 0.13 -51.01 -18.85
N ALA A 115 0.70 -51.04 -17.63
CA ALA A 115 -0.01 -51.48 -16.43
C ALA A 115 -1.14 -50.52 -16.05
N VAL A 116 -0.97 -49.20 -16.19
CA VAL A 116 -2.02 -48.23 -15.81
C VAL A 116 -3.21 -48.27 -16.79
N ARG A 117 -2.93 -48.52 -18.08
CA ARG A 117 -3.95 -48.67 -19.13
C ARG A 117 -4.83 -49.92 -18.95
N ALA A 118 -4.35 -50.92 -18.22
CA ALA A 118 -5.11 -52.13 -17.88
C ALA A 118 -6.07 -51.93 -16.69
N TRP A 119 -5.89 -50.88 -15.88
CA TRP A 119 -6.71 -50.59 -14.69
C TRP A 119 -7.74 -49.48 -14.92
N THR A 120 -7.62 -48.68 -15.98
CA THR A 120 -8.66 -47.72 -16.36
C THR A 120 -9.83 -48.46 -17.03
N PRO A 121 -11.04 -48.46 -16.46
CA PRO A 121 -12.18 -49.13 -17.07
C PRO A 121 -12.51 -48.45 -18.39
N GLN A 122 -12.48 -49.21 -19.48
CA GLN A 122 -12.88 -48.71 -20.78
C GLN A 122 -14.36 -48.29 -20.70
N PRO A 123 -14.72 -47.03 -21.02
CA PRO A 123 -16.11 -46.59 -20.93
C PRO A 123 -16.94 -47.48 -21.85
N ALA A 124 -17.91 -48.19 -21.25
CA ALA A 124 -18.77 -49.12 -21.95
C ALA A 124 -19.45 -48.38 -23.11
N ASN A 125 -19.01 -48.67 -24.33
CA ASN A 125 -19.62 -48.18 -25.55
C ASN A 125 -21.01 -48.83 -25.66
N ARG A 126 -22.00 -48.21 -25.03
CA ARG A 126 -23.42 -48.49 -25.27
C ARG A 126 -23.78 -47.88 -26.62
N ASN A 127 -23.39 -48.55 -27.70
CA ASN A 127 -24.04 -48.37 -28.99
C ASN A 127 -23.87 -49.63 -29.86
N LYS A 128 -24.88 -50.51 -29.77
CA LYS A 128 -25.60 -51.13 -30.91
C LYS A 128 -26.42 -52.35 -30.45
N PRO A 129 -27.44 -52.77 -31.21
CA PRO A 129 -28.19 -52.10 -32.28
C PRO A 129 -29.61 -51.69 -31.87
#